data_AF-A0A356R9K2-F1
#
_entry.id   AF-A0A356R9K2-F1
#
_cell.length_a   1.000
_cell.length_b   1.000
_cell.length_c   1.000
_cell.angle_alpha   90.00
_cell.angle_beta   90.00
_cell.angle_gamma   90.00
#
_symmetry.space_group_name_H-M   'P 1'
#
loop_
_entity.id
_entity.type
_entity.pdbx_description
1 polymer ?
#
loop_
_entity_poly.entity_id
_entity_poly.type
_entity_poly.pdbx_seq_one_letter_code
_entity_poly.pdbx_strand_id
1 'polypeptide(L)'
;MRCRKCPKRAVLGLPRHNTAFCGDCLTEFVRTQVQRAIKAQQMFSPEDRILVAVSGGKDSLTLWEILLKLGYRVDALYVDLGIPGYSSRSKEKVEQFAKVVAEPCGSQLTVHTVEEDAGAGIKELANLIKRPTCSACGTIKRYQFNRVAWQNHYDVMATGHNLDDEAARLLGNVLQWQE
;
A
#
# COMPACT_ATOMS: atom_id res chain seq x y z
N MET A 1 15.08 -14.34 -24.62
CA MET A 1 14.86 -12.91 -24.91
C MET A 1 15.89 -12.05 -24.18
N ARG A 2 16.42 -10.99 -24.82
CA ARG A 2 17.33 -10.02 -24.21
C ARG A 2 16.56 -8.88 -23.55
N CYS A 3 17.13 -8.24 -22.54
CA CYS A 3 16.58 -7.02 -21.96
C CYS A 3 16.58 -5.90 -23.02
N ARG A 4 15.51 -5.09 -23.06
CA ARG A 4 15.41 -3.96 -24.00
C ARG A 4 16.41 -2.84 -23.69
N LYS A 5 16.77 -2.64 -22.42
CA LYS A 5 17.62 -1.52 -21.97
C LYS A 5 19.11 -1.88 -21.85
N CYS A 6 19.46 -3.16 -21.76
CA CYS A 6 20.84 -3.58 -21.46
C CYS A 6 21.15 -4.97 -22.05
N PRO A 7 22.42 -5.40 -22.11
CA PRO A 7 22.79 -6.69 -22.72
C PRO A 7 22.41 -7.92 -21.88
N LYS A 8 21.91 -7.75 -20.65
CA LYS A 8 21.53 -8.86 -19.77
C LYS A 8 20.32 -9.65 -20.33
N ARG A 9 20.19 -10.91 -19.92
CA ARG A 9 19.01 -11.73 -20.22
C ARG A 9 17.77 -11.14 -19.54
N ALA A 10 16.66 -11.04 -20.27
CA ALA A 10 15.41 -10.61 -19.67
C ALA A 10 14.83 -11.73 -18.79
N VAL A 11 14.28 -11.33 -17.65
CA VAL A 11 13.60 -12.22 -16.68
C VAL A 11 12.09 -12.16 -16.84
N LEU A 12 11.57 -11.05 -17.39
CA LEU A 12 10.13 -10.85 -17.59
C LEU A 12 9.86 -10.17 -18.95
N GLY A 13 8.95 -10.77 -19.72
CA GLY A 13 8.33 -10.13 -20.88
C GLY A 13 7.07 -9.36 -20.45
N LEU A 14 6.85 -8.19 -21.04
CA LEU A 14 5.68 -7.33 -20.80
C LEU A 14 4.92 -7.16 -22.13
N PRO A 15 3.98 -8.07 -22.46
CA PRO A 15 3.27 -8.05 -23.75
C PRO A 15 2.56 -6.73 -24.03
N ARG A 16 1.89 -6.14 -23.04
CA ARG A 16 1.22 -4.83 -23.13
C ARG A 16 2.14 -3.72 -23.64
N HIS A 17 3.43 -3.82 -23.34
CA HIS A 17 4.44 -2.83 -23.71
C HIS A 17 5.35 -3.31 -24.85
N ASN A 18 5.07 -4.48 -25.42
CA ASN A 18 5.89 -5.17 -26.42
C ASN A 18 7.40 -5.11 -26.09
N THR A 19 7.76 -5.47 -24.86
CA THR A 19 9.13 -5.33 -24.34
C THR A 19 9.47 -6.46 -23.36
N ALA A 20 10.75 -6.58 -23.00
CA ALA A 20 11.21 -7.46 -21.94
C ALA A 20 12.37 -6.82 -21.16
N PHE A 21 12.47 -7.07 -19.86
CA PHE A 21 13.49 -6.48 -18.99
C PHE A 21 14.20 -7.54 -18.13
N CYS A 22 15.48 -7.31 -17.82
CA CYS A 22 16.17 -7.98 -16.72
C CYS A 22 15.69 -7.42 -15.37
N GLY A 23 16.10 -8.03 -14.25
CA GLY A 23 15.68 -7.60 -12.90
C GLY A 23 15.87 -6.11 -12.64
N ASP A 24 17.11 -5.61 -12.74
CA ASP A 24 17.42 -4.20 -12.46
C ASP A 24 16.61 -3.23 -13.34
N CYS A 25 16.54 -3.52 -14.65
CA CYS A 25 15.81 -2.67 -15.59
C CYS A 25 14.30 -2.73 -15.39
N LEU A 26 13.77 -3.85 -14.89
CA LEU A 26 12.36 -3.99 -14.53
C LEU A 26 12.05 -3.15 -13.29
N THR A 27 12.87 -3.23 -12.24
CA THR A 27 12.72 -2.43 -11.02
C THR A 27 12.75 -0.94 -11.34
N GLU A 28 13.69 -0.51 -12.19
CA GLU A 28 13.76 0.87 -12.64
C GLU A 28 12.55 1.28 -13.49
N PHE A 29 12.09 0.38 -14.38
CA PHE A 29 10.89 0.61 -15.17
C PHE A 29 9.66 0.82 -14.29
N VAL A 30 9.44 -0.05 -13.28
CA VAL A 30 8.31 0.06 -12.35
C VAL A 30 8.36 1.37 -11.57
N ARG A 31 9.53 1.74 -11.01
CA ARG A 31 9.71 3.02 -10.29
C ARG A 31 9.39 4.21 -11.19
N THR A 32 9.88 4.20 -12.43
CA THR A 32 9.57 5.23 -13.42
C THR A 32 8.07 5.31 -13.73
N GLN A 33 7.35 4.18 -13.81
CA GLN A 33 5.90 4.18 -14.04
C GLN A 33 5.15 4.83 -12.88
N VAL A 34 5.52 4.53 -11.63
CA VAL A 34 4.92 5.16 -10.45
C VAL A 34 5.16 6.67 -10.44
N GLN A 35 6.40 7.11 -10.66
CA GLN A 35 6.71 8.54 -10.73
C GLN A 35 5.93 9.27 -11.83
N ARG A 36 5.77 8.63 -13.00
CA ARG A 36 4.96 9.17 -14.11
C ARG A 36 3.49 9.29 -13.73
N ALA A 37 2.92 8.30 -13.05
CA ALA A 37 1.53 8.32 -12.60
C ALA A 37 1.29 9.46 -11.59
N ILE A 38 2.16 9.59 -10.57
CA ILE A 38 2.10 10.66 -9.57
C ILE A 38 2.08 12.03 -10.26
N LYS A 39 3.01 12.26 -11.20
CA LYS A 39 3.10 13.52 -11.95
C LYS A 39 1.89 13.77 -12.85
N ALA A 40 1.47 12.75 -13.62
CA ALA A 40 0.39 12.89 -14.60
C ALA A 40 -0.97 13.15 -13.96
N GLN A 41 -1.20 12.60 -12.76
CA GLN A 41 -2.44 12.76 -12.01
C GLN A 41 -2.35 13.84 -10.92
N GLN A 42 -1.22 14.56 -10.85
CA GLN A 42 -0.98 15.61 -9.84
C GLN A 42 -1.29 15.12 -8.41
N MET A 43 -0.90 13.89 -8.08
CA MET A 43 -1.33 13.24 -6.83
C MET A 43 -0.78 13.96 -5.59
N PHE A 44 0.48 14.39 -5.65
CA PHE A 44 1.21 15.11 -4.61
C PHE A 44 2.57 15.59 -5.12
N SER A 45 3.24 16.40 -4.31
CA SER A 45 4.54 17.03 -4.54
C SER A 45 5.61 16.49 -3.57
N PRO A 46 6.90 16.76 -3.83
CA PRO A 46 7.98 16.39 -2.91
C PRO A 46 7.90 17.02 -1.50
N GLU A 47 7.19 18.14 -1.35
CA GLU A 47 7.08 18.85 -0.08
C GLU A 47 6.02 18.24 0.85
N ASP A 48 5.05 17.52 0.28
CA ASP A 48 3.95 16.91 1.00
C ASP A 48 4.43 15.78 1.94
N ARG A 49 3.86 15.74 3.14
CA ARG A 49 4.03 14.64 4.09
C ARG A 49 3.06 13.51 3.74
N ILE A 50 3.61 12.38 3.33
CA ILE A 50 2.83 11.24 2.85
C ILE A 50 2.75 10.17 3.94
N LEU A 51 1.54 9.66 4.19
CA LEU A 51 1.33 8.47 5.01
C LEU A 51 0.91 7.30 4.11
N VAL A 52 1.67 6.21 4.12
CA VAL A 52 1.34 4.99 3.35
C VAL A 52 0.68 3.96 4.28
N ALA A 53 -0.53 3.49 3.93
CA ALA A 53 -1.11 2.32 4.59
C ALA A 53 -0.37 1.05 4.15
N VAL A 54 0.29 0.39 5.11
CA VAL A 54 1.01 -0.86 4.90
C VAL A 54 0.29 -2.03 5.55
N SER A 55 0.16 -3.14 4.83
CA SER A 55 -0.50 -4.36 5.31
C SER A 55 0.44 -5.55 5.49
N GLY A 56 1.73 -5.37 5.18
CA GLY A 56 2.70 -6.47 5.04
C GLY A 56 2.58 -7.23 3.71
N GLY A 57 1.64 -6.84 2.86
CA GLY A 57 1.51 -7.33 1.49
C GLY A 57 2.48 -6.64 0.53
N LYS A 58 2.81 -7.34 -0.56
CA LYS A 58 3.79 -6.88 -1.57
C LYS A 58 3.47 -5.50 -2.10
N ASP A 59 2.22 -5.18 -2.36
CA ASP A 59 1.84 -3.95 -3.07
C ASP A 59 2.09 -2.71 -2.21
N SER A 60 1.64 -2.73 -0.95
CA SER A 60 1.86 -1.62 -0.02
C SER A 60 3.32 -1.43 0.39
N LEU A 61 4.06 -2.53 0.58
CA LEU A 61 5.50 -2.46 0.91
C LEU A 61 6.32 -1.97 -0.28
N THR A 62 5.98 -2.42 -1.50
CA THR A 62 6.63 -1.95 -2.72
C THR A 62 6.34 -0.47 -2.97
N LEU A 63 5.12 0.00 -2.72
CA LEU A 63 4.79 1.41 -2.81
C LEU A 63 5.63 2.24 -1.83
N TRP A 64 5.72 1.81 -0.56
CA TRP A 64 6.54 2.49 0.43
C TRP A 64 8.01 2.55 0.00
N GLU A 65 8.59 1.44 -0.46
CA GLU A 65 9.96 1.39 -1.00
C GLU A 65 10.17 2.38 -2.15
N ILE A 66 9.25 2.40 -3.11
CA ILE A 66 9.35 3.24 -4.29
C ILE A 66 9.31 4.71 -3.92
N LEU A 67 8.41 5.11 -3.02
CA LEU A 67 8.31 6.50 -2.58
C LEU A 67 9.56 6.96 -1.83
N LEU A 68 10.11 6.12 -0.95
CA LEU A 68 11.40 6.38 -0.29
C LEU A 68 12.53 6.55 -1.31
N LYS A 69 12.63 5.64 -2.28
CA LYS A 69 13.67 5.70 -3.33
C LYS A 69 13.51 6.84 -4.32
N LEU A 70 12.32 7.43 -4.41
CA LEU A 70 12.05 8.63 -5.19
C LEU A 70 12.32 9.92 -4.38
N GLY A 71 12.65 9.80 -3.09
CA GLY A 71 13.01 10.93 -2.23
C GLY A 71 11.82 11.66 -1.61
N TYR A 72 10.63 11.05 -1.60
CA TYR A 72 9.47 11.64 -0.93
C TYR A 72 9.57 11.52 0.59
N ARG A 73 8.98 12.49 1.31
CA ARG A 73 8.80 12.46 2.77
C ARG A 73 7.64 11.54 3.11
N VAL A 74 7.93 10.28 3.39
CA VAL A 74 6.92 9.25 3.58
C VAL A 74 7.11 8.51 4.88
N ASP A 75 6.04 8.40 5.66
CA ASP A 75 5.93 7.52 6.82
C ASP A 75 4.89 6.42 6.53
N ALA A 76 4.86 5.38 7.34
CA ALA A 76 3.95 4.26 7.17
C ALA A 76 3.01 4.06 8.36
N LEU A 77 1.79 3.61 8.05
CA LEU A 77 0.79 3.21 9.03
C LEU A 77 0.44 1.74 8.84
N TYR A 78 0.66 0.94 9.89
CA TYR A 78 0.11 -0.39 10.03
C TYR A 78 -1.09 -0.37 10.98
N VAL A 79 -2.24 -0.88 10.54
CA VAL A 79 -3.41 -1.04 11.41
C VAL A 79 -3.55 -2.52 11.75
N ASP A 80 -3.32 -2.87 13.02
CA ASP A 80 -3.55 -4.21 13.53
C ASP A 80 -5.05 -4.43 13.75
N LEU A 81 -5.56 -5.44 13.04
CA LEU A 81 -6.96 -5.81 13.00
C LEU A 81 -7.36 -6.86 14.04
N GLY A 82 -6.39 -7.38 14.82
CA GLY A 82 -6.63 -8.42 15.81
C GLY A 82 -7.01 -9.78 15.21
N ILE A 83 -6.60 -10.09 13.97
CA ILE A 83 -6.97 -11.36 13.32
C ILE A 83 -5.98 -12.46 13.78
N PRO A 84 -6.43 -13.47 14.54
CA PRO A 84 -5.54 -14.47 15.12
C PRO A 84 -4.69 -15.20 14.06
N GLY A 85 -3.39 -15.29 14.30
CA GLY A 85 -2.41 -15.94 13.42
C GLY A 85 -2.04 -15.19 12.14
N TYR A 86 -2.88 -14.26 11.66
CA TYR A 86 -2.59 -13.42 10.49
C TYR A 86 -1.95 -12.09 10.87
N SER A 87 -2.55 -11.36 11.82
CA SER A 87 -2.08 -10.04 12.25
C SER A 87 -0.62 -10.08 12.70
N SER A 88 -0.24 -11.05 13.54
CA SER A 88 1.13 -11.17 14.05
C SER A 88 2.16 -11.34 12.92
N ARG A 89 1.90 -12.24 11.97
CA ARG A 89 2.78 -12.47 10.81
C ARG A 89 2.84 -11.27 9.86
N SER A 90 1.72 -10.57 9.70
CA SER A 90 1.61 -9.37 8.87
C SER A 90 2.40 -8.21 9.49
N LYS A 91 2.26 -8.00 10.81
CA LYS A 91 3.00 -7.01 11.59
C LYS A 91 4.51 -7.28 11.55
N GLU A 92 4.95 -8.51 11.79
CA GLU A 92 6.37 -8.89 11.75
C GLU A 92 7.03 -8.51 10.41
N LYS A 93 6.35 -8.78 9.29
CA LYS A 93 6.86 -8.40 7.96
C LYS A 93 7.01 -6.88 7.80
N VAL A 94 6.06 -6.12 8.33
CA VAL A 94 6.08 -4.66 8.24
C VAL A 94 7.18 -4.08 9.12
N GLU A 95 7.32 -4.58 10.35
CA GLU A 95 8.38 -4.16 11.28
C GLU A 95 9.77 -4.50 10.74
N GLN A 96 9.94 -5.71 10.18
CA GLN A 96 11.21 -6.09 9.54
C GLN A 96 11.52 -5.20 8.33
N PHE A 97 10.52 -4.90 7.49
CA PHE A 97 10.69 -4.01 6.35
C PHE A 97 11.05 -2.59 6.80
N ALA A 98 10.38 -2.07 7.83
CA ALA A 98 10.65 -0.75 8.39
C ALA A 98 12.11 -0.65 8.85
N LYS A 99 12.58 -1.64 9.63
CA LYS A 99 13.95 -1.69 10.14
C LYS A 99 15.02 -1.74 9.05
N VAL A 100 14.80 -2.55 8.01
CA VAL A 100 15.84 -2.81 6.99
C VAL A 100 15.83 -1.75 5.89
N VAL A 101 14.67 -1.19 5.56
CA VAL A 101 14.49 -0.34 4.38
C VAL A 101 14.12 1.09 4.74
N ALA A 102 13.20 1.29 5.69
CA ALA A 102 12.59 2.60 5.93
C ALA A 102 13.39 3.47 6.91
N GLU A 103 13.83 2.89 8.03
CA GLU A 103 14.62 3.58 9.06
C GLU A 103 15.91 4.23 8.50
N PRO A 104 16.70 3.57 7.62
CA PRO A 104 17.87 4.20 6.99
C PRO A 104 17.53 5.42 6.11
N CYS A 105 16.28 5.52 5.66
CA CYS A 105 15.77 6.64 4.89
C CYS A 105 15.08 7.71 5.76
N GLY A 106 15.10 7.56 7.09
CA GLY A 106 14.47 8.49 8.03
C GLY A 106 12.94 8.39 8.11
N SER A 107 12.37 7.29 7.62
CA SER A 107 10.92 7.05 7.61
C SER A 107 10.46 6.29 8.84
N GLN A 108 9.32 6.69 9.39
CA GLN A 108 8.76 6.14 10.62
C GLN A 108 7.60 5.17 10.33
N LEU A 109 7.52 4.11 11.14
CA LEU A 109 6.37 3.20 11.16
C LEU A 109 5.51 3.50 12.39
N THR A 110 4.26 3.86 12.16
CA THR A 110 3.22 3.90 13.20
C THR A 110 2.44 2.60 13.19
N VAL A 111 2.39 1.91 14.32
CA VAL A 111 1.52 0.74 14.53
C VAL A 111 0.33 1.17 15.35
N HIS A 112 -0.86 0.89 14.85
CA HIS A 112 -2.12 1.25 15.48
C HIS A 112 -2.98 0.01 15.68
N THR A 113 -3.26 -0.35 16.93
CA THR A 113 -4.11 -1.49 17.26
C THR A 113 -5.57 -1.07 17.38
N VAL A 114 -6.48 -1.64 16.59
CA VAL A 114 -7.91 -1.26 16.64
C VAL A 114 -8.53 -1.51 18.01
N GLU A 115 -8.10 -2.59 18.68
CA GLU A 115 -8.61 -3.01 19.98
C GLU A 115 -8.36 -1.96 21.07
N GLU A 116 -7.23 -1.25 21.00
CA GLU A 116 -6.86 -0.21 21.98
C GLU A 116 -7.80 1.00 21.92
N ASP A 117 -8.37 1.31 20.75
CA ASP A 117 -9.28 2.44 20.56
C ASP A 117 -10.76 2.09 20.61
N ALA A 118 -11.13 0.93 20.08
CA ALA A 118 -12.52 0.51 19.96
C ALA A 118 -12.97 -0.39 21.12
N GLY A 119 -12.03 -0.81 21.99
CA GLY A 119 -12.27 -1.73 23.10
C GLY A 119 -12.58 -3.17 22.68
N ALA A 120 -12.50 -3.48 21.38
CA ALA A 120 -12.86 -4.78 20.82
C ALA A 120 -12.16 -5.02 19.47
N GLY A 121 -11.92 -6.31 19.16
CA GLY A 121 -11.32 -6.71 17.88
C GLY A 121 -12.32 -6.67 16.72
N ILE A 122 -11.85 -6.76 15.48
CA ILE A 122 -12.73 -6.63 14.29
C ILE A 122 -13.83 -7.69 14.23
N LYS A 123 -13.56 -8.91 14.69
CA LYS A 123 -14.58 -9.97 14.74
C LYS A 123 -15.70 -9.62 15.72
N GLU A 124 -15.35 -9.10 16.88
CA GLU A 124 -16.29 -8.69 17.92
C GLU A 124 -17.11 -7.49 17.47
N LEU A 125 -16.46 -6.48 16.89
CA LEU A 125 -17.12 -5.32 16.30
C LEU A 125 -18.08 -5.72 15.18
N ALA A 126 -17.67 -6.63 14.29
CA ALA A 126 -18.52 -7.11 13.20
C ALA A 126 -19.78 -7.83 13.71
N ASN A 127 -19.62 -8.67 14.74
CA ASN A 127 -20.73 -9.36 15.40
C ASN A 127 -21.69 -8.37 16.06
N LEU A 128 -21.15 -7.35 16.73
CA LEU A 128 -21.93 -6.32 17.43
C LEU A 128 -22.78 -5.49 16.46
N ILE A 129 -22.22 -5.11 15.31
CA ILE A 129 -22.93 -4.32 14.29
C ILE A 129 -23.73 -5.18 13.29
N LYS A 130 -23.76 -6.51 13.47
CA LYS A 130 -24.42 -7.48 12.57
C LYS A 130 -24.06 -7.29 11.09
N ARG A 131 -22.80 -7.01 10.79
CA ARG A 131 -22.28 -6.89 9.41
C ARG A 131 -21.27 -7.99 9.09
N PRO A 132 -21.12 -8.37 7.81
CA PRO A 132 -20.03 -9.25 7.40
C PRO A 132 -18.67 -8.66 7.84
N THR A 133 -17.78 -9.51 8.38
CA THR A 133 -16.49 -9.08 8.95
C THR A 133 -15.67 -8.22 7.97
N CYS A 134 -15.66 -8.56 6.68
CA CYS A 134 -14.95 -7.79 5.66
C CYS A 134 -15.55 -6.39 5.43
N SER A 135 -16.88 -6.25 5.53
CA SER A 135 -17.57 -4.95 5.40
C SER A 135 -17.25 -4.02 6.58
N ALA A 136 -17.28 -4.58 7.79
CA ALA A 136 -16.88 -3.88 9.01
C ALA A 136 -15.40 -3.46 8.96
N CYS A 137 -14.51 -4.40 8.64
CA CYS A 137 -13.07 -4.20 8.54
C CYS A 137 -12.70 -3.08 7.55
N GLY A 138 -13.28 -3.07 6.35
CA GLY A 138 -13.01 -2.03 5.37
C GLY A 138 -13.40 -0.63 5.85
N THR A 139 -14.53 -0.52 6.54
CA THR A 139 -15.03 0.75 7.08
C THR A 139 -14.13 1.25 8.21
N ILE A 140 -13.80 0.37 9.17
CA ILE A 140 -12.94 0.69 10.31
C ILE A 140 -11.54 1.11 9.82
N LYS A 141 -10.93 0.36 8.91
CA LYS A 141 -9.60 0.70 8.38
C LYS A 141 -9.58 2.08 7.72
N ARG A 142 -10.54 2.38 6.85
CA ARG A 142 -10.59 3.68 6.16
C ARG A 142 -10.75 4.83 7.16
N TYR A 143 -11.57 4.65 8.19
CA TYR A 143 -11.70 5.62 9.27
C TYR A 143 -10.36 5.82 10.00
N GLN A 144 -9.69 4.73 10.36
CA GLN A 144 -8.41 4.79 11.08
C GLN A 144 -7.30 5.44 10.26
N PHE A 145 -7.20 5.10 8.98
CA PHE A 145 -6.26 5.73 8.06
C PHE A 145 -6.44 7.25 8.03
N ASN A 146 -7.68 7.69 7.82
CA ASN A 146 -8.00 9.11 7.74
C ASN A 146 -7.76 9.83 9.08
N ARG A 147 -8.14 9.21 10.20
CA ARG A 147 -7.96 9.78 11.54
C ARG A 147 -6.49 9.98 11.88
N VAL A 148 -5.66 8.96 11.67
CA VAL A 148 -4.21 9.03 11.94
C VAL A 148 -3.54 10.04 11.01
N ALA A 149 -3.90 10.05 9.72
CA ALA A 149 -3.37 11.03 8.78
C ALA A 149 -3.68 12.47 9.23
N TRP A 150 -4.92 12.73 9.62
CA TRP A 150 -5.37 14.04 10.08
C TRP A 150 -4.72 14.48 11.40
N GLN A 151 -4.71 13.60 12.42
CA GLN A 151 -4.15 13.91 13.74
C GLN A 151 -2.65 14.22 13.71
N ASN A 152 -1.92 13.59 12.80
CA ASN A 152 -0.46 13.75 12.67
C ASN A 152 -0.05 14.73 11.56
N HIS A 153 -1.02 15.47 11.00
CA HIS A 153 -0.81 16.49 9.97
C HIS A 153 -0.06 15.96 8.74
N TYR A 154 -0.53 14.83 8.19
CA TYR A 154 -0.12 14.37 6.87
C TYR A 154 -1.00 15.01 5.79
N ASP A 155 -0.38 15.37 4.67
CA ASP A 155 -1.06 16.00 3.53
C ASP A 155 -1.74 14.96 2.65
N VAL A 156 -1.18 13.73 2.59
CA VAL A 156 -1.57 12.69 1.64
C VAL A 156 -1.64 11.33 2.30
N MET A 157 -2.72 10.58 2.03
CA MET A 157 -2.85 9.17 2.36
C MET A 157 -2.66 8.32 1.10
N ALA A 158 -1.60 7.51 1.04
CA ALA A 158 -1.30 6.64 -0.09
C ALA A 158 -1.63 5.17 0.23
N THR A 159 -2.16 4.44 -0.77
CA THR A 159 -2.51 3.02 -0.65
C THR A 159 -1.97 2.23 -1.83
N GLY A 160 -1.65 0.95 -1.61
CA GLY A 160 -1.03 0.08 -2.61
C GLY A 160 -1.98 -0.61 -3.59
N HIS A 161 -3.12 0.00 -3.95
CA HIS A 161 -4.01 -0.61 -4.95
C HIS A 161 -3.36 -0.58 -6.34
N ASN A 162 -3.42 -1.71 -7.05
CA ASN A 162 -2.84 -1.87 -8.39
C ASN A 162 -3.91 -1.93 -9.49
N LEU A 163 -3.49 -2.13 -10.74
CA LEU A 163 -4.39 -2.14 -11.90
C LEU A 163 -5.46 -3.22 -11.81
N ASP A 164 -5.12 -4.41 -11.31
CA ASP A 164 -6.05 -5.52 -11.19
C ASP A 164 -7.11 -5.22 -10.11
N ASP A 165 -6.72 -4.58 -9.01
CA ASP A 165 -7.65 -4.16 -7.95
C ASP A 165 -8.70 -3.19 -8.50
N GLU A 166 -8.25 -2.14 -9.21
CA GLU A 166 -9.14 -1.13 -9.79
C GLU A 166 -10.00 -1.71 -10.92
N ALA A 167 -9.44 -2.56 -11.77
CA ALA A 167 -10.18 -3.23 -12.85
C ALA A 167 -11.25 -4.18 -12.30
N ALA A 168 -10.92 -4.97 -11.28
CA ALA A 168 -11.86 -5.86 -10.61
C ALA A 168 -12.96 -5.07 -9.90
N ARG A 169 -12.61 -3.95 -9.26
CA ARG A 169 -13.58 -3.07 -8.59
C ARG A 169 -14.54 -2.44 -9.58
N LEU A 170 -14.03 -1.92 -10.70
CA LEU A 170 -14.82 -1.37 -11.79
C LEU A 170 -15.78 -2.42 -12.35
N LEU A 171 -15.27 -3.61 -12.71
CA LEU A 171 -16.10 -4.69 -13.25
C LEU A 171 -17.19 -5.11 -12.27
N GLY A 172 -16.86 -5.26 -10.99
CA GLY A 172 -17.83 -5.61 -9.95
C GLY A 172 -18.97 -4.60 -9.85
N ASN A 173 -18.65 -3.29 -9.88
CA ASN A 173 -19.67 -2.23 -9.86
C ASN A 173 -20.53 -2.23 -11.13
N VAL A 174 -19.93 -2.47 -12.30
CA VAL A 174 -20.66 -2.52 -13.58
C VAL A 174 -21.59 -3.74 -13.65
N LEU A 175 -21.27 -4.84 -12.98
CA LEU A 175 -22.14 -6.03 -12.95
C LEU A 175 -23.22 -5.94 -11.86
N GLN A 176 -22.94 -5.22 -10.77
CA GLN A 176 -23.85 -5.02 -9.65
C GLN A 176 -24.12 -3.53 -9.46
N TRP A 177 -24.89 -2.95 -10.38
CA TRP A 177 -25.40 -1.58 -10.25
C TRP A 177 -26.38 -1.52 -9.08
N GLN A 178 -25.90 -1.04 -7.94
CA GLN A 178 -26.74 -0.70 -6.80
C GLN A 178 -27.10 0.79 -6.92
N GLU A 179 -28.38 1.08 -7.12
CA GLU A 179 -28.97 2.43 -7.06
C GLU A 179 -29.08 2.93 -5.61
#